data_AF-A0A434PPB6-F1
#
_entry.id   AF-A0A434PPB6-F1
#
_cell.length_a   1.000
_cell.length_b   1.000
_cell.length_c   1.000
_cell.angle_alpha   90.00
_cell.angle_beta   90.00
_cell.angle_gamma   90.00
#
_symmetry.space_group_name_H-M   'P 1'
#
loop_
_entity.id
_entity.type
_entity.pdbx_description
1 polymer ?
#
loop_
_entity_poly.entity_id
_entity_poly.type
_entity_poly.pdbx_seq_one_letter_code
_entity_poly.pdbx_strand_id
1 'polypeptide(L)'
;MGAIEAFRDSDVTVANIEMVINDWLSPCSPLTGATWAITDPKNADQLARIAIGLAILANNHVSEFGVGGQALTQEALDRLDITHAGVGKTLGAAQRARCRDNAAGRVALLSATSNCMPDAPTAAHPRADAAAFSRPRHGLPVHTQYVANKHYPSSGSNAR
;
A
#
# COMPACT_ATOMS: atom_id res chain seq x y z
N MET A 1 20.69 15.26 -7.66
CA MET A 1 19.23 15.24 -7.64
C MET A 1 18.78 14.91 -6.23
N GLY A 2 17.91 15.72 -5.63
CA GLY A 2 17.36 15.47 -4.30
C GLY A 2 16.32 14.35 -4.32
N ALA A 3 16.03 13.75 -3.16
CA ALA A 3 15.08 12.63 -3.07
C ALA A 3 13.67 12.99 -3.56
N ILE A 4 13.19 14.22 -3.28
CA ILE A 4 11.87 14.67 -3.73
C ILE A 4 11.82 14.86 -5.25
N GLU A 5 12.90 15.37 -5.85
CA GLU A 5 13.02 15.50 -7.31
C GLU A 5 12.96 14.12 -7.96
N ALA A 6 13.66 13.13 -7.39
CA ALA A 6 13.62 11.75 -7.87
C ALA A 6 12.22 11.17 -7.91
N PHE A 7 11.40 11.43 -6.90
CA PHE A 7 10.02 10.94 -6.88
C PHE A 7 9.14 11.65 -7.90
N ARG A 8 9.30 12.96 -8.07
CA ARG A 8 8.53 13.74 -9.04
C ARG A 8 8.86 13.41 -10.49
N ASP A 9 10.10 13.02 -10.75
CA ASP A 9 10.58 12.64 -12.09
C ASP A 9 10.30 11.16 -12.42
N SER A 10 9.79 10.38 -11.46
CA SER A 10 9.49 8.95 -11.67
C SER A 10 8.12 8.77 -12.33
N ASP A 11 8.02 7.82 -13.28
CA ASP A 11 6.73 7.41 -13.86
C ASP A 11 5.77 6.85 -12.80
N VAL A 12 6.33 6.19 -11.79
CA VAL A 12 5.61 5.53 -10.70
C VAL A 12 6.39 5.64 -9.41
N THR A 13 5.67 5.96 -8.34
CA THR A 13 6.16 6.04 -6.97
C THR A 13 5.27 5.21 -6.06
N VAL A 14 5.90 4.42 -5.19
CA VAL A 14 5.20 3.49 -4.31
C VAL A 14 5.71 3.68 -2.88
N ALA A 15 4.80 3.68 -1.91
CA ALA A 15 5.16 3.71 -0.50
C ALA A 15 4.47 2.57 0.28
N ASN A 16 5.18 2.03 1.27
CA ASN A 16 4.55 1.26 2.34
C ASN A 16 3.96 2.22 3.37
N ILE A 17 2.64 2.19 3.53
CA ILE A 17 1.97 2.98 4.57
C ILE A 17 1.87 2.09 5.80
N GLU A 18 2.96 2.06 6.54
CA GLU A 18 3.10 1.29 7.77
C GLU A 18 2.33 1.93 8.94
N MET A 19 2.23 3.26 8.92
CA MET A 19 1.47 3.99 9.93
C MET A 19 -0.02 4.01 9.59
N VAL A 20 -0.86 3.67 10.54
CA VAL A 20 -2.31 3.84 10.44
C VAL A 20 -2.63 5.33 10.48
N ILE A 21 -3.34 5.82 9.46
CA ILE A 21 -3.80 7.21 9.40
C ILE A 21 -5.08 7.28 10.23
N ASN A 22 -4.95 7.82 11.44
CA ASN A 22 -6.02 7.82 12.43
C ASN A 22 -5.76 8.97 13.41
N ASP A 23 -6.76 9.81 13.67
CA ASP A 23 -6.72 10.80 14.75
C ASP A 23 -7.43 10.23 15.99
N TRP A 24 -7.00 9.04 16.41
CA TRP A 24 -7.58 8.29 17.54
C TRP A 24 -9.10 8.03 17.45
N LEU A 25 -9.69 8.17 16.26
CA LEU A 25 -11.11 7.93 16.01
C LEU A 25 -11.46 6.44 16.08
N SER A 26 -10.51 5.58 15.73
CA SER A 26 -10.59 4.15 16.00
C SER A 26 -9.75 3.80 17.24
N PRO A 27 -10.27 2.98 18.17
CA PRO A 27 -9.52 2.59 19.35
C PRO A 27 -8.33 1.72 19.00
N CYS A 28 -7.32 1.81 19.84
CA CYS A 28 -6.11 1.04 19.69
C CYS A 28 -6.31 -0.41 20.12
N SER A 29 -5.68 -1.34 19.40
CA SER A 29 -5.61 -2.74 19.77
C SER A 29 -4.82 -2.88 21.07
N PRO A 30 -5.33 -3.61 22.09
CA PRO A 30 -4.59 -3.89 23.31
C PRO A 30 -3.39 -4.82 23.05
N LEU A 31 -3.34 -5.43 21.87
CA LEU A 31 -2.26 -6.29 21.42
C LEU A 31 -1.42 -5.54 20.40
N THR A 32 -0.23 -5.13 20.83
CA THR A 32 0.83 -4.64 19.95
C THR A 32 2.12 -5.42 20.23
N GLY A 33 2.83 -5.80 19.17
CA GLY A 33 4.16 -6.40 19.28
C GLY A 33 5.27 -5.35 19.45
N ALA A 34 4.93 -4.06 19.35
CA ALA A 34 5.84 -2.91 19.38
C ALA A 34 5.10 -1.59 19.68
N THR A 35 5.61 -0.44 19.23
CA THR A 35 4.89 0.85 19.30
C THR A 35 3.75 0.89 18.30
N TRP A 36 2.59 1.44 18.69
CA TRP A 36 1.50 1.71 17.74
C TRP A 36 1.93 2.72 16.68
N ALA A 37 1.93 2.30 15.42
CA ALA A 37 2.32 3.13 14.30
C ALA A 37 1.10 3.93 13.84
N ILE A 38 0.96 5.16 14.36
CA ILE A 38 -0.17 6.04 14.07
C ILE A 38 0.31 7.41 13.58
N THR A 39 -0.38 7.97 12.60
CA THR A 39 -0.12 9.33 12.10
C THR A 39 -1.40 10.14 11.97
N ASP A 40 -1.29 11.44 12.22
CA ASP A 40 -2.37 12.41 12.05
C ASP A 40 -2.79 12.48 10.56
N PRO A 41 -4.09 12.47 10.24
CA PRO A 41 -4.60 12.62 8.88
C PRO A 41 -4.01 13.79 8.09
N LYS A 42 -3.62 14.89 8.74
CA LYS A 42 -2.97 16.04 8.08
C LYS A 42 -1.61 15.69 7.45
N ASN A 43 -0.96 14.64 7.95
CA ASN A 43 0.32 14.18 7.43
C ASN A 43 0.15 13.40 6.11
N ALA A 44 -1.05 12.87 5.83
CA ALA A 44 -1.32 12.13 4.60
C ALA A 44 -1.07 12.98 3.35
N ASP A 45 -1.37 14.29 3.41
CA ASP A 45 -1.15 15.23 2.31
C ASP A 45 0.33 15.29 1.87
N GLN A 46 1.28 14.95 2.77
CA GLN A 46 2.69 14.91 2.41
C GLN A 46 3.00 13.82 1.38
N LEU A 47 2.25 12.72 1.38
CA LEU A 47 2.41 11.62 0.41
C LEU A 47 2.22 12.13 -1.02
N ALA A 48 1.12 12.86 -1.25
CA ALA A 48 0.85 13.47 -2.56
C ALA A 48 1.87 14.56 -2.91
N ARG A 49 2.31 15.37 -1.94
CA ARG A 49 3.31 16.45 -2.16
C ARG A 49 4.68 15.92 -2.65
N ILE A 50 5.05 14.72 -2.22
CA ILE A 50 6.27 14.03 -2.68
C ILE A 50 5.99 13.06 -3.83
N ALA A 51 4.83 13.22 -4.48
CA ALA A 51 4.40 12.48 -5.66
C ALA A 51 4.16 10.98 -5.45
N ILE A 52 3.84 10.49 -4.24
CA ILE A 52 3.39 9.09 -4.06
C ILE A 52 2.05 8.88 -4.76
N GLY A 53 1.99 7.94 -5.70
CA GLY A 53 0.77 7.58 -6.42
C GLY A 53 0.21 6.18 -6.11
N LEU A 54 1.03 5.31 -5.49
CA LEU A 54 0.67 3.95 -5.10
C LEU A 54 1.03 3.67 -3.63
N ALA A 55 0.17 2.95 -2.92
CA ALA A 55 0.38 2.60 -1.51
C ALA A 55 0.14 1.10 -1.21
N ILE A 56 1.09 0.46 -0.54
CA ILE A 56 0.92 -0.89 -0.01
C ILE A 56 0.51 -0.81 1.47
N LEU A 57 -0.53 -1.56 1.84
CA LEU A 57 -1.16 -1.52 3.16
C LEU A 57 -1.03 -2.84 3.93
N ALA A 58 -0.77 -3.97 3.25
CA ALA A 58 -0.49 -5.22 3.95
C ALA A 58 0.89 -5.15 4.60
N ASN A 59 0.90 -4.89 5.90
CA ASN A 59 2.08 -4.89 6.77
C ASN A 59 1.68 -5.34 8.18
N ASN A 60 2.63 -5.35 9.11
CA ASN A 60 2.43 -5.79 10.50
C ASN A 60 1.57 -4.82 11.34
N HIS A 61 1.50 -3.55 10.98
CA HIS A 61 0.76 -2.51 11.72
C HIS A 61 -0.69 -2.31 11.22
N VAL A 62 -1.05 -2.91 10.09
CA VAL A 62 -2.35 -2.77 9.40
C VAL A 62 -3.58 -3.00 10.29
N SER A 63 -3.46 -3.76 11.37
CA SER A 63 -4.55 -4.16 12.27
C SER A 63 -4.53 -3.46 13.63
N GLU A 64 -3.57 -2.57 13.89
CA GLU A 64 -3.38 -1.98 15.23
C GLU A 64 -4.55 -1.13 15.70
N PHE A 65 -5.38 -0.62 14.80
CA PHE A 65 -6.58 0.15 15.13
C PHE A 65 -7.84 -0.52 14.58
N GLY A 66 -7.76 -1.85 14.40
CA GLY A 66 -8.86 -2.65 13.88
C GLY A 66 -9.38 -2.20 12.51
N VAL A 67 -10.62 -2.60 12.23
CA VAL A 67 -11.30 -2.30 10.96
C VAL A 67 -11.51 -0.78 10.77
N GLY A 68 -11.74 -0.04 11.85
CA GLY A 68 -11.92 1.41 11.81
C GLY A 68 -10.65 2.13 11.31
N GLY A 69 -9.48 1.78 11.85
CA GLY A 69 -8.22 2.37 11.41
C GLY A 69 -7.88 2.02 9.95
N GLN A 70 -8.18 0.79 9.52
CA GLN A 70 -8.03 0.39 8.11
C GLN A 70 -8.95 1.21 7.20
N ALA A 71 -10.19 1.45 7.60
CA ALA A 71 -11.15 2.23 6.83
C ALA A 71 -10.71 3.70 6.71
N LEU A 72 -10.30 4.31 7.82
CA LEU A 72 -9.79 5.70 7.85
C LEU A 72 -8.53 5.86 7.01
N THR A 73 -7.63 4.87 7.03
CA THR A 73 -6.43 4.88 6.18
C THR A 73 -6.78 4.81 4.70
N GLN A 74 -7.72 3.94 4.31
CA GLN A 74 -8.18 3.86 2.92
C GLN A 74 -8.86 5.17 2.48
N GLU A 75 -9.73 5.74 3.31
CA GLU A 75 -10.41 7.01 3.02
C GLU A 75 -9.42 8.16 2.82
N ALA A 76 -8.39 8.25 3.66
CA ALA A 76 -7.35 9.26 3.53
C ALA A 76 -6.57 9.14 2.21
N LEU A 77 -6.28 7.91 1.75
CA LEU A 77 -5.59 7.66 0.50
C LEU A 77 -6.49 7.86 -0.72
N ASP A 78 -7.76 7.46 -0.63
CA ASP A 78 -8.77 7.68 -1.67
C ASP A 78 -8.98 9.18 -1.92
N ARG A 79 -9.04 9.99 -0.85
CA ARG A 79 -9.13 11.47 -0.95
C ARG A 79 -7.96 12.09 -1.72
N LEU A 80 -6.79 11.45 -1.67
CA LEU A 80 -5.55 11.93 -2.30
C LEU A 80 -5.33 11.34 -3.70
N ASP A 81 -6.28 10.57 -4.24
CA ASP A 81 -6.12 9.81 -5.47
C ASP A 81 -4.88 8.87 -5.43
N ILE A 82 -4.58 8.30 -4.26
CA ILE A 82 -3.48 7.32 -4.11
C ILE A 82 -4.06 5.92 -4.23
N THR A 83 -3.65 5.18 -5.26
CA THR A 83 -4.14 3.80 -5.46
C THR A 83 -3.50 2.86 -4.44
N HIS A 84 -4.30 2.13 -3.68
CA HIS A 84 -3.80 1.26 -2.59
C HIS A 84 -4.25 -0.18 -2.68
N ALA A 85 -3.45 -1.10 -2.12
CA ALA A 85 -3.75 -2.53 -2.09
C ALA A 85 -3.35 -3.17 -0.74
N GLY A 86 -3.91 -4.34 -0.43
CA GLY A 86 -3.53 -5.15 0.73
C GLY A 86 -4.55 -5.20 1.87
N VAL A 87 -5.61 -4.39 1.78
CA VAL A 87 -6.75 -4.38 2.71
C VAL A 87 -8.07 -4.27 1.93
N GLY A 88 -9.18 -4.68 2.54
CA GLY A 88 -10.50 -4.55 1.93
C GLY A 88 -11.62 -5.22 2.74
N LYS A 89 -12.87 -4.81 2.49
CA LYS A 89 -14.10 -5.25 3.20
C LYS A 89 -14.37 -6.75 3.12
N THR A 90 -13.67 -7.42 2.21
CA THR A 90 -13.80 -8.84 1.91
C THR A 90 -12.42 -9.39 1.58
N LEU A 91 -12.24 -10.70 1.70
CA LEU A 91 -10.98 -11.36 1.36
C LEU A 91 -10.60 -11.09 -0.10
N GLY A 92 -11.58 -11.11 -1.01
CA GLY A 92 -11.35 -10.78 -2.42
C GLY A 92 -10.89 -9.33 -2.63
N ALA A 93 -11.45 -8.37 -1.88
CA ALA A 93 -11.02 -6.98 -1.97
C ALA A 93 -9.59 -6.77 -1.45
N ALA A 94 -9.22 -7.47 -0.38
CA ALA A 94 -7.89 -7.44 0.23
C ALA A 94 -6.82 -8.14 -0.65
N GLN A 95 -7.17 -9.22 -1.34
CA GLN A 95 -6.26 -9.98 -2.21
C GLN A 95 -6.14 -9.42 -3.64
N ARG A 96 -7.08 -8.56 -4.06
CA ARG A 96 -7.14 -8.06 -5.44
C ARG A 96 -6.01 -7.06 -5.74
N ALA A 97 -5.30 -7.29 -6.84
CA ALA A 97 -4.42 -6.28 -7.43
C ALA A 97 -5.19 -5.00 -7.78
N ARG A 98 -4.59 -3.83 -7.53
CA ARG A 98 -5.11 -2.55 -8.04
C ARG A 98 -4.23 -2.05 -9.16
N CYS A 99 -4.83 -1.49 -10.20
CA CYS A 99 -4.09 -0.95 -11.32
C CYS A 99 -4.17 0.57 -11.34
N ARG A 100 -3.07 1.23 -11.70
CA ARG A 100 -3.02 2.67 -12.01
C ARG A 100 -2.52 2.83 -13.44
N ASP A 101 -3.22 3.67 -14.20
CA ASP A 101 -2.83 4.08 -15.55
C ASP A 101 -2.09 5.41 -15.48
N ASN A 102 -1.03 5.55 -16.27
CA ASN A 102 -0.30 6.80 -16.48
C ASN A 102 0.17 6.91 -17.94
N ALA A 103 0.87 7.98 -18.28
CA ALA A 103 1.39 8.20 -19.63
C ALA A 103 2.42 7.16 -20.09
N ALA A 104 3.11 6.50 -19.16
CA ALA A 104 4.10 5.46 -19.44
C ALA A 104 3.49 4.06 -19.56
N GLY A 105 2.25 3.85 -19.09
CA GLY A 105 1.52 2.59 -19.19
C GLY A 105 0.63 2.28 -18.00
N ARG A 106 0.34 0.99 -17.80
CA ARG A 106 -0.48 0.47 -16.69
C ARG A 106 0.39 -0.29 -15.70
N VAL A 107 0.28 0.04 -14.42
CA VAL A 107 0.97 -0.69 -13.34
C VAL A 107 -0.03 -1.36 -12.42
N ALA A 108 0.18 -2.65 -12.15
CA ALA A 108 -0.58 -3.41 -11.17
C ALA A 108 0.18 -3.50 -9.84
N LEU A 109 -0.51 -3.17 -8.75
CA LEU A 109 -0.01 -3.21 -7.38
C LEU A 109 -0.59 -4.41 -6.65
N LEU A 110 0.31 -5.25 -6.13
CA LEU A 110 0.02 -6.32 -5.19
C LEU A 110 0.62 -5.96 -3.83
N SER A 111 -0.12 -6.22 -2.76
CA SER A 111 0.35 -5.97 -1.40
C SER A 111 0.09 -7.20 -0.55
N ALA A 112 1.16 -7.73 0.03
CA ALA A 112 1.15 -8.91 0.86
C ALA A 112 2.17 -8.76 1.98
N THR A 113 1.89 -9.38 3.12
CA THR A 113 2.81 -9.49 4.24
C THR A 113 2.86 -10.93 4.73
N SER A 114 4.05 -11.40 5.11
CA SER A 114 4.24 -12.66 5.83
C SER A 114 4.11 -12.47 7.34
N ASN A 115 4.07 -11.23 7.81
CA ASN A 115 3.98 -10.87 9.22
C ASN A 115 2.74 -10.00 9.44
N CYS A 116 1.74 -10.57 10.10
CA CYS A 116 0.59 -9.83 10.60
C CYS A 116 0.39 -10.21 12.07
N MET A 117 -0.12 -9.26 12.86
CA MET A 117 -0.38 -9.52 14.28
C MET A 117 -1.25 -10.79 14.44
N PRO A 118 -0.99 -11.64 15.45
CA PRO A 118 -1.66 -12.94 15.61
C PRO A 118 -3.19 -12.86 15.53
N ASP A 119 -3.77 -11.78 16.05
CA ASP A 119 -5.22 -11.53 16.11
C ASP A 119 -5.71 -10.47 15.10
N ALA A 120 -4.92 -10.16 14.07
CA ALA A 120 -5.36 -9.32 12.96
C ALA A 120 -6.66 -9.92 12.38
N PRO A 121 -7.77 -9.15 12.30
CA PRO A 121 -9.05 -9.70 11.87
C PRO A 121 -8.92 -10.37 10.50
N THR A 122 -9.71 -11.41 10.24
CA THR A 122 -9.68 -12.07 8.93
C THR A 122 -10.80 -11.46 8.09
N ALA A 123 -10.50 -11.05 6.86
CA ALA A 123 -11.48 -10.51 5.94
C ALA A 123 -12.50 -11.60 5.67
N ALA A 124 -13.76 -11.22 5.73
CA ALA A 124 -14.85 -12.17 5.59
C ALA A 124 -14.78 -12.86 4.22
N HIS A 125 -15.14 -14.13 4.21
CA HIS A 125 -15.42 -14.87 2.99
C HIS A 125 -16.58 -14.16 2.25
N PRO A 126 -16.62 -14.15 0.90
CA PRO A 126 -17.65 -13.43 0.12
C PRO A 126 -19.11 -13.89 0.30
N ARG A 127 -19.43 -14.74 1.28
CA ARG A 127 -20.79 -15.15 1.63
C ARG A 127 -20.98 -15.02 3.14
N ALA A 128 -22.03 -14.30 3.53
CA ALA A 128 -22.50 -13.96 4.88
C ALA A 128 -21.98 -12.61 5.40
N ASP A 129 -22.81 -11.57 5.22
CA ASP A 129 -23.31 -10.59 6.22
C ASP A 129 -22.45 -10.07 7.39
N ALA A 130 -21.14 -10.30 7.44
CA ALA A 130 -20.25 -9.73 8.46
C ALA A 130 -19.25 -8.75 7.83
N ALA A 131 -19.30 -7.49 8.28
CA ALA A 131 -18.27 -6.51 7.98
C ALA A 131 -16.94 -6.93 8.62
N ALA A 132 -16.11 -7.66 7.88
CA ALA A 132 -14.78 -8.03 8.33
C ALA A 132 -13.75 -7.72 7.24
N PHE A 133 -12.79 -6.87 7.58
CA PHE A 133 -11.58 -6.66 6.80
C PHE A 133 -10.44 -7.56 7.33
N SER A 134 -9.34 -7.67 6.57
CA SER A 134 -7.98 -8.22 6.85
C SER A 134 -7.51 -9.63 6.36
N ARG A 135 -6.20 -9.91 6.46
CA ARG A 135 -5.41 -11.05 5.93
C ARG A 135 -5.34 -11.24 4.39
N PRO A 136 -4.17 -10.96 3.77
CA PRO A 136 -3.80 -11.58 2.50
C PRO A 136 -3.41 -13.04 2.77
N ARG A 137 -4.37 -13.97 2.64
CA ARG A 137 -4.06 -15.40 2.67
C ARG A 137 -3.21 -15.74 1.44
N HIS A 138 -2.08 -16.41 1.66
CA HIS A 138 -1.18 -16.96 0.63
C HIS A 138 -1.99 -17.75 -0.41
N GLY A 139 -1.97 -17.30 -1.66
CA GLY A 139 -2.70 -17.95 -2.74
C GLY A 139 -2.82 -17.12 -4.01
N LEU A 140 -1.73 -16.52 -4.47
CA LEU A 140 -1.63 -16.08 -5.86
C LEU A 140 -0.61 -16.99 -6.56
N PRO A 141 -0.98 -17.71 -7.64
CA PRO A 141 0.02 -18.20 -8.57
C PRO A 141 0.65 -16.96 -9.23
N VAL A 142 1.79 -16.52 -8.70
CA VAL A 142 2.52 -15.38 -9.28
C VAL A 142 3.44 -15.91 -10.36
N HIS A 143 3.05 -15.75 -11.62
CA HIS A 143 4.00 -15.79 -12.73
C HIS A 143 4.70 -14.42 -12.79
N THR A 144 5.82 -14.31 -12.07
CA THR A 144 6.66 -13.10 -12.08
C THR A 144 7.51 -13.09 -13.35
N GLN A 145 7.26 -12.14 -14.25
CA GLN A 145 8.17 -11.83 -15.34
C GLN A 145 8.94 -10.56 -14.96
N TYR A 146 10.24 -10.68 -14.71
CA TYR A 146 11.11 -9.51 -14.55
C TYR A 146 11.42 -8.93 -15.92
N VAL A 147 10.84 -7.78 -16.26
CA VAL A 147 11.29 -6.97 -17.39
C VAL A 147 12.18 -5.86 -16.85
N ALA A 148 13.47 -6.13 -16.73
CA ALA A 148 14.47 -5.11 -16.47
C ALA A 148 14.95 -4.57 -17.83
N ASN A 149 14.33 -3.50 -18.33
CA ASN A 149 14.87 -2.78 -19.48
C ASN A 149 16.09 -1.98 -19.02
N LYS A 150 17.27 -2.58 -19.21
CA LYS A 150 18.55 -1.93 -18.95
C LYS A 150 18.86 -0.99 -20.11
N HIS A 151 18.44 0.27 -20.03
CA HIS A 151 18.91 1.29 -20.95
C HIS A 151 20.32 1.71 -20.51
N TYR A 152 21.34 1.15 -21.16
CA TYR A 152 22.67 1.75 -21.12
C TYR A 152 22.71 2.88 -22.14
N PRO A 153 23.14 4.10 -21.78
CA PRO A 153 23.52 5.07 -22.79
C PRO A 153 24.69 4.49 -23.58
N SER A 154 24.57 4.47 -24.92
CA SER A 154 25.67 4.06 -25.79
C SER A 154 26.89 4.94 -25.51
N SER A 155 27.95 4.37 -24.97
CA SER A 155 29.25 5.03 -24.92
C SER A 155 29.71 5.23 -26.37
N GLY A 156 29.64 6.47 -26.85
CA GLY A 156 30.15 6.83 -28.15
C GLY A 156 31.63 6.50 -28.22
N SER A 157 32.02 5.69 -29.20
CA SER A 157 33.41 5.48 -29.57
C SER A 157 33.94 6.77 -30.17
N ASN A 158 34.86 7.44 -29.47
CA ASN A 158 35.75 8.43 -30.06
C ASN A 158 37.18 8.14 -29.61
N ALA A 159 37.91 7.41 -30.45
CA ALA A 159 39.36 7.54 -30.54
C ALA A 159 39.78 7.09 -31.95
N ARG A 160 40.43 8.02 -32.65
CA ARG A 160 41.13 7.85 -33.91
C ARG A 160 42.40 7.04 -33.72
#